data_AF-A0A9J7MJ65-F1
#
_entry.id   AF-A0A9J7MJ65-F1
#
_cell.length_a   1.000
_cell.length_b   1.000
_cell.length_c   1.000
_cell.angle_alpha   90.00
_cell.angle_beta   90.00
_cell.angle_gamma   90.00
#
_symmetry.space_group_name_H-M   'P 1'
#
loop_
_entity.id
_entity.type
_entity.pdbx_description
1 polymer ?
#
loop_
_entity_poly.entity_id
_entity_poly.type
_entity_poly.pdbx_seq_one_letter_code
_entity_poly.pdbx_strand_id
1 'polypeptide(L)'
;MLVLPMDSVRQSKMATGGSTGMGDQHWLVVVGVSGALCAVVYTDIANLDMLQTAARSLFLLGILTAAVHLSWNMIAALFKRDPEPHPHRGIHTEEDETRLQQRLQEARERVQKDHEVKAIDYAERILKPKEAAELEKKEKEHYRFIGGPKFKGQGWALGYGDGETHAGSSQVYGGARDAAIARKLPESAVPKLAPQAADVKRRTKRVITLPQEPAPGEPETVTVGLKCPNGKVHRRRFHTATAVHILYDWMQTLGYHPTVYGISSTFPRRSFDPHRDRTLAQVGVTTDMVVMVDERDSEEEGD
;
A
#
# COMPACT_ATOMS: atom_id res chain seq x y z
N MET A 1 19.91 66.20 -48.73
CA MET A 1 20.94 65.50 -47.91
C MET A 1 20.40 64.10 -47.66
N LEU A 2 20.75 63.10 -48.48
CA LEU A 2 22.01 62.31 -48.42
C LEU A 2 22.13 61.66 -47.03
N VAL A 3 22.05 60.33 -46.82
CA VAL A 3 22.56 59.19 -47.60
C VAL A 3 21.82 57.89 -47.21
N LEU A 4 21.72 56.99 -48.20
CA LEU A 4 21.21 55.61 -48.22
C LEU A 4 22.09 54.60 -47.45
N PRO A 5 21.64 53.34 -47.28
CA PRO A 5 22.28 52.27 -46.50
C PRO A 5 23.31 51.46 -47.31
N MET A 6 24.22 50.77 -46.62
CA MET A 6 25.22 49.77 -47.08
C MET A 6 25.55 48.89 -45.85
N ASP A 7 25.85 47.59 -45.84
CA ASP A 7 26.02 46.50 -46.80
C ASP A 7 25.93 45.20 -45.97
N SER A 8 25.17 44.16 -46.37
CA SER A 8 25.68 42.97 -47.07
C SER A 8 26.98 42.37 -46.52
N VAL A 9 26.90 41.30 -45.71
CA VAL A 9 27.80 40.14 -45.84
C VAL A 9 27.03 38.85 -45.63
N ARG A 10 26.92 38.15 -46.76
CA ARG A 10 26.54 36.75 -46.95
C ARG A 10 27.73 35.88 -46.52
N GLN A 11 27.55 34.97 -45.57
CA GLN A 11 28.38 33.76 -45.52
C GLN A 11 27.54 32.52 -45.22
N SER A 12 27.52 31.65 -46.22
CA SER A 12 27.10 30.26 -46.16
C SER A 12 28.00 29.48 -45.21
N LYS A 13 27.41 28.65 -44.35
CA LYS A 13 28.04 27.40 -43.93
C LYS A 13 27.03 26.27 -44.11
N MET A 14 27.23 25.54 -45.21
CA MET A 14 26.82 24.16 -45.31
C MET A 14 27.65 23.37 -44.29
N ALA A 15 27.00 22.58 -43.45
CA ALA A 15 27.61 21.44 -42.79
C ALA A 15 26.52 20.38 -42.62
N THR A 16 26.48 19.51 -43.62
CA THR A 16 25.88 18.19 -43.62
C THR A 16 26.35 17.39 -42.40
N GLY A 17 25.48 17.23 -41.40
CA GLY A 17 25.62 16.24 -40.35
C GLY A 17 24.75 15.04 -40.68
N GLY A 18 25.27 14.15 -41.53
CA GLY A 18 24.61 12.90 -41.90
C GLY A 18 24.49 11.99 -40.69
N SER A 19 23.25 11.80 -40.24
CA SER A 19 22.85 10.66 -39.43
C SER A 19 22.88 9.42 -40.34
N THR A 20 24.01 8.71 -40.38
CA THR A 20 24.05 7.37 -40.96
C THR A 20 23.56 6.40 -39.90
N GLY A 21 22.25 6.17 -39.95
CA GLY A 21 21.59 5.11 -39.23
C GLY A 21 22.17 3.75 -39.61
N MET A 22 22.24 2.88 -38.61
CA MET A 22 22.61 1.47 -38.65
C MET A 22 21.68 0.59 -39.52
N GLY A 23 20.96 1.17 -40.49
CA GLY A 23 19.95 0.51 -41.34
C GLY A 23 20.45 0.10 -42.74
N ASP A 24 21.59 0.63 -43.20
CA ASP A 24 22.02 0.51 -44.60
C ASP A 24 22.74 -0.81 -44.94
N GLN A 25 23.04 -1.67 -43.97
CA GLN A 25 23.62 -2.99 -44.28
C GLN A 25 22.58 -4.06 -44.58
N HIS A 26 21.32 -3.83 -44.22
CA HIS A 26 20.26 -4.82 -44.45
C HIS A 26 19.82 -4.90 -45.91
N TRP A 27 19.76 -3.77 -46.63
CA TRP A 27 19.37 -3.77 -48.05
C TRP A 27 20.44 -4.41 -48.93
N LEU A 28 21.74 -4.24 -48.60
CA LEU A 28 22.84 -4.91 -49.30
C LEU A 28 22.79 -6.43 -49.14
N VAL A 29 22.41 -6.92 -47.95
CA VAL A 29 22.22 -8.36 -47.72
C VAL A 29 21.00 -8.86 -48.49
N VAL A 30 19.89 -8.12 -48.50
CA VAL A 30 18.68 -8.52 -49.27
C VAL A 30 18.95 -8.52 -50.77
N VAL A 31 19.63 -7.51 -51.31
CA VAL A 31 20.01 -7.44 -52.73
C VAL A 31 21.05 -8.51 -53.06
N GLY A 32 22.01 -8.77 -52.17
CA GLY A 32 22.99 -9.84 -52.34
C GLY A 32 22.36 -11.23 -52.35
N VAL A 33 21.45 -11.51 -51.41
CA VAL A 33 20.74 -12.79 -51.32
C VAL A 33 19.77 -12.95 -52.50
N SER A 34 19.04 -11.90 -52.88
CA SER A 34 18.14 -11.91 -54.05
C SER A 34 18.91 -12.09 -55.35
N GLY A 35 20.07 -11.45 -55.50
CA GLY A 35 20.94 -11.60 -56.67
C GLY A 35 21.53 -13.00 -56.78
N ALA A 36 21.97 -13.59 -55.66
CA ALA A 36 22.46 -14.97 -55.62
C ALA A 36 21.35 -15.97 -55.94
N LEU A 37 20.13 -15.77 -55.43
CA LEU A 37 18.96 -16.60 -55.75
C LEU A 37 18.60 -16.50 -57.24
N CYS A 38 18.64 -15.30 -57.81
CA CYS A 38 18.39 -15.07 -59.23
C CYS A 38 19.45 -15.74 -60.12
N ALA A 39 20.72 -15.72 -59.70
CA ALA A 39 21.80 -16.38 -60.42
C ALA A 39 21.68 -17.91 -60.38
N VAL A 40 21.33 -18.48 -59.22
CA VAL A 40 21.10 -19.94 -59.08
C VAL A 40 19.95 -20.40 -59.98
N VAL A 41 18.83 -19.68 -59.97
CA VAL A 41 17.69 -19.97 -60.86
C VAL A 41 18.07 -19.83 -62.34
N TYR A 42 18.88 -18.83 -62.70
CA TYR A 42 19.34 -18.65 -64.09
C TYR A 42 20.30 -19.76 -64.54
N THR A 43 21.19 -20.24 -63.67
CA THR A 43 22.08 -21.37 -63.99
C THR A 43 21.34 -22.71 -64.05
N ASP A 44 20.24 -22.87 -63.32
CA ASP A 44 19.40 -24.06 -63.36
C ASP A 44 18.54 -24.11 -64.65
N ILE A 45 18.19 -22.98 -65.25
CA ILE A 45 17.46 -22.94 -66.54
C ILE A 45 18.35 -23.37 -67.72
N ALA A 46 19.68 -23.24 -67.60
CA ALA A 46 20.62 -23.56 -68.67
C ALA A 46 20.91 -25.07 -68.81
N ASN A 47 20.60 -25.89 -67.80
CA ASN A 47 20.77 -27.34 -67.84
C ASN A 47 19.40 -28.02 -68.04
N LEU A 48 19.28 -28.79 -69.12
CA LEU A 48 18.04 -29.39 -69.68
C LEU A 48 17.43 -30.53 -68.85
N ASP A 49 17.49 -30.47 -67.52
CA ASP A 49 16.80 -31.39 -66.61
C ASP A 49 15.82 -30.60 -65.73
N MET A 50 14.80 -30.01 -66.38
CA MET A 50 13.75 -29.19 -65.75
C MET A 50 13.13 -29.87 -64.51
N LEU A 51 13.02 -31.20 -64.50
CA LEU A 51 12.46 -31.93 -63.37
C LEU A 51 13.41 -31.95 -62.16
N GLN A 52 14.72 -32.07 -62.39
CA GLN A 52 15.71 -32.10 -61.31
C GLN A 52 15.93 -30.70 -60.72
N THR A 53 15.88 -29.66 -61.54
CA THR A 53 15.97 -28.27 -61.09
C THR A 53 14.69 -27.81 -60.38
N ALA A 54 13.51 -28.23 -60.86
CA ALA A 54 12.26 -28.08 -60.14
C ALA A 54 12.28 -28.81 -58.77
N ALA A 55 12.81 -30.03 -58.72
CA ALA A 55 12.93 -30.77 -57.47
C ALA A 55 13.88 -30.08 -56.47
N ARG A 56 15.03 -29.56 -56.94
CA ARG A 56 15.99 -28.82 -56.09
C ARG A 56 15.43 -27.50 -55.59
N SER A 57 14.74 -26.74 -56.43
CA SER A 57 14.12 -25.47 -56.03
C SER A 57 13.00 -25.67 -55.01
N LEU A 58 12.15 -26.69 -55.18
CA LEU A 58 11.14 -27.05 -54.18
C LEU A 58 11.78 -27.52 -52.86
N PHE A 59 12.87 -28.28 -52.93
CA PHE A 59 13.60 -28.70 -51.74
C PHE A 59 14.22 -27.52 -50.99
N LEU A 60 14.86 -26.58 -51.70
CA LEU A 60 15.41 -25.35 -51.12
C LEU A 60 14.31 -24.48 -50.50
N LEU A 61 13.14 -24.37 -51.14
CA LEU A 61 11.99 -23.65 -50.59
C LEU A 61 11.47 -24.31 -49.30
N GLY A 62 11.45 -25.64 -49.24
CA GLY A 62 11.11 -26.40 -48.04
C GLY A 62 12.09 -26.16 -46.88
N ILE A 63 13.39 -26.13 -47.16
CA ILE A 63 14.41 -25.80 -46.15
C ILE A 63 14.25 -24.36 -45.66
N LEU A 64 14.00 -23.42 -46.56
CA LEU A 64 13.86 -22.00 -46.22
C LEU A 64 12.62 -21.76 -45.35
N THR A 65 11.50 -22.39 -45.67
CA THR A 65 10.28 -22.31 -44.86
C THR A 65 10.46 -22.96 -43.49
N ALA A 66 11.12 -24.12 -43.40
CA ALA A 66 11.47 -24.75 -42.13
C ALA A 66 12.42 -23.87 -41.29
N ALA A 67 13.41 -23.22 -41.92
CA ALA A 67 14.31 -22.29 -41.26
C ALA A 67 13.56 -21.08 -40.69
N VAL A 68 12.61 -20.50 -41.43
CA VAL A 68 11.75 -19.42 -40.95
C VAL A 68 10.88 -19.86 -39.77
N HIS A 69 10.32 -21.07 -39.79
CA HIS A 69 9.53 -21.60 -38.66
C HIS A 69 10.38 -21.87 -37.41
N LEU A 70 11.58 -22.45 -37.57
CA LEU A 70 12.52 -22.71 -36.48
C LEU A 70 13.06 -21.40 -35.89
N SER A 71 13.30 -20.40 -36.74
CA SER A 71 13.76 -19.08 -36.31
C SER A 71 12.63 -18.11 -36.00
N TRP A 72 11.35 -18.52 -36.07
CA TRP A 72 10.20 -17.64 -35.79
C TRP A 72 10.24 -17.04 -34.39
N ASN A 73 10.71 -17.79 -33.40
CA ASN A 73 10.87 -17.28 -32.04
C ASN A 73 11.97 -16.21 -31.93
N MET A 74 13.05 -16.32 -32.73
CA MET A 74 14.13 -15.33 -32.81
C MET A 74 13.70 -14.11 -33.63
N ILE A 75 13.05 -14.33 -34.76
CA ILE A 75 12.51 -13.30 -35.64
C ILE A 75 11.42 -12.51 -34.90
N ALA A 76 10.52 -13.17 -34.17
CA ALA A 76 9.53 -12.51 -33.34
C ALA A 76 10.16 -11.71 -32.18
N ALA A 77 11.29 -12.15 -31.63
CA ALA A 77 12.06 -11.37 -30.66
C ALA A 77 12.74 -10.14 -31.31
N LEU A 78 13.19 -10.25 -32.56
CA LEU A 78 13.74 -9.15 -33.36
C LEU A 78 12.68 -8.15 -33.87
N PHE A 79 11.46 -8.62 -34.16
CA PHE A 79 10.32 -7.81 -34.62
C PHE A 79 9.49 -7.22 -33.47
N LYS A 80 9.67 -7.71 -32.24
CA LYS A 80 9.34 -6.93 -31.04
C LYS A 80 10.32 -5.76 -30.94
N ARG A 81 10.11 -4.78 -31.82
CA ARG A 81 10.56 -3.41 -31.62
C ARG A 81 9.83 -2.94 -30.37
N ASP A 82 10.52 -3.01 -29.23
CA ASP A 82 10.04 -2.34 -28.03
C ASP A 82 9.68 -0.90 -28.43
N PRO A 83 8.48 -0.39 -28.08
CA PRO A 83 8.27 1.04 -28.12
C PRO A 83 9.35 1.64 -27.22
N GLU A 84 10.27 2.38 -27.83
CA GLU A 84 11.30 3.22 -27.21
C GLU A 84 10.93 3.53 -25.75
N PRO A 85 11.58 2.89 -24.77
CA PRO A 85 11.46 3.35 -23.41
C PRO A 85 12.08 4.74 -23.44
N HIS A 86 11.25 5.77 -23.36
CA HIS A 86 11.69 7.12 -23.04
C HIS A 86 12.75 7.01 -21.95
N PRO A 87 13.88 7.74 -22.06
CA PRO A 87 14.96 7.63 -21.10
C PRO A 87 14.39 8.02 -19.74
N HIS A 88 13.99 7.01 -18.97
CA HIS A 88 13.69 7.14 -17.57
C HIS A 88 15.02 7.46 -16.93
N ARG A 89 15.28 8.76 -16.81
CA ARG A 89 16.17 9.34 -15.83
C ARG A 89 15.73 8.78 -14.48
N GLY A 90 16.44 7.77 -14.04
CA GLY A 90 16.11 6.96 -12.88
C GLY A 90 17.00 5.74 -12.87
N ILE A 91 18.30 5.96 -12.76
CA ILE A 91 19.15 4.98 -12.07
C ILE A 91 18.55 4.95 -10.66
N HIS A 92 17.60 4.06 -10.40
CA HIS A 92 17.25 3.68 -9.04
C HIS A 92 18.46 2.89 -8.54
N THR A 93 19.41 3.64 -8.00
CA THR A 93 20.57 3.08 -7.34
C THR A 93 20.07 2.39 -6.07
N GLU A 94 20.67 1.29 -5.63
CA GLU A 94 20.34 0.68 -4.33
C GLU A 94 20.41 1.70 -3.18
N GLU A 95 21.20 2.75 -3.36
CA GLU A 95 21.28 3.94 -2.49
C GLU A 95 19.95 4.71 -2.36
N ASP A 96 19.13 4.80 -3.40
CA ASP A 96 17.85 5.50 -3.34
C ASP A 96 16.78 4.66 -2.64
N GLU A 97 16.78 3.34 -2.86
CA GLU A 97 15.88 2.42 -2.15
C GLU A 97 16.23 2.39 -0.65
N THR A 98 17.51 2.35 -0.30
CA THR A 98 17.97 2.39 1.10
C THR A 98 17.66 3.72 1.77
N ARG A 99 17.84 4.86 1.09
CA ARG A 99 17.42 6.18 1.61
C ARG A 99 15.93 6.26 1.86
N LEU A 100 15.10 5.71 0.97
CA LEU A 100 13.66 5.67 1.16
C LEU A 100 13.30 4.80 2.37
N GLN A 101 13.94 3.63 2.52
CA GLN A 101 13.74 2.76 3.69
C GLN A 101 14.16 3.44 4.99
N GLN A 102 15.30 4.14 5.00
CA GLN A 102 15.75 4.93 6.15
C GLN A 102 14.72 5.99 6.54
N ARG A 103 14.21 6.77 5.57
CA ARG A 103 13.16 7.77 5.84
C ARG A 103 11.87 7.15 6.38
N LEU A 104 11.45 6.02 5.81
CA LEU A 104 10.29 5.27 6.32
C LEU A 104 10.50 4.80 7.76
N GLN A 105 11.72 4.36 8.09
CA GLN A 105 12.09 3.92 9.43
C GLN A 105 12.12 5.11 10.40
N GLU A 106 12.72 6.23 10.01
CA GLU A 106 12.72 7.47 10.79
C GLU A 106 11.30 7.97 11.08
N ALA A 107 10.41 7.94 10.08
CA ALA A 107 9.01 8.31 10.25
C ALA A 107 8.30 7.41 11.28
N ARG A 108 8.56 6.09 11.23
CA ARG A 108 8.03 5.14 12.23
C ARG A 108 8.56 5.42 13.62
N GLU A 109 9.85 5.73 13.74
CA GLU A 109 10.47 6.05 15.03
C GLU A 109 9.95 7.36 15.62
N ARG A 110 9.71 8.39 14.80
CA ARG A 110 9.08 9.64 15.25
C ARG A 110 7.70 9.39 15.84
N VAL A 111 6.85 8.66 15.10
CA VAL A 111 5.52 8.29 15.56
C VAL A 111 5.58 7.47 16.86
N GLN A 112 6.54 6.55 16.98
CA GLN A 112 6.73 5.75 18.18
C GLN A 112 7.15 6.60 19.39
N LYS A 113 8.07 7.56 19.20
CA LYS A 113 8.48 8.51 20.23
C LYS A 113 7.32 9.39 20.69
N ASP A 114 6.50 9.89 19.76
CA ASP A 114 5.33 10.69 20.11
C ASP A 114 4.31 9.87 20.93
N HIS A 115 4.13 8.59 20.60
CA HIS A 115 3.30 7.69 21.37
C HIS A 115 3.88 7.38 22.75
N GLU A 116 5.20 7.22 22.86
CA GLU A 116 5.88 7.00 24.13
C GLU A 116 5.76 8.22 25.04
N VAL A 117 5.97 9.44 24.52
CA VAL A 117 5.79 10.69 25.27
C VAL A 117 4.35 10.82 25.78
N LYS A 118 3.35 10.53 24.92
CA LYS A 118 1.93 10.54 25.33
C LYS A 118 1.62 9.48 26.39
N ALA A 119 2.25 8.31 26.31
CA ALA A 119 2.07 7.24 27.30
C ALA A 119 2.68 7.62 28.66
N ILE A 120 3.86 8.23 28.65
CA ILE A 120 4.52 8.76 29.86
C ILE A 120 3.66 9.86 30.48
N ASP A 121 3.24 10.86 29.70
CA ASP A 121 2.40 11.96 30.19
C ASP A 121 1.08 11.45 30.81
N TYR A 122 0.42 10.47 30.15
CA TYR A 122 -0.77 9.83 30.70
C TYR A 122 -0.49 9.09 32.02
N ALA A 123 0.63 8.37 32.11
CA ALA A 123 1.03 7.68 33.32
C ALA A 123 1.25 8.64 34.49
N GLU A 124 1.85 9.80 34.24
CA GLU A 124 2.12 10.78 35.27
C GLU A 124 0.90 11.61 35.66
N ARG A 125 0.10 12.05 34.68
CA ARG A 125 -1.05 12.94 34.92
C ARG A 125 -2.29 12.18 35.43
N ILE A 126 -2.48 10.91 35.05
CA ILE A 126 -3.73 10.19 35.32
C ILE A 126 -3.52 8.96 36.20
N LEU A 127 -2.53 8.11 35.92
CA LEU A 127 -2.33 6.87 36.68
C LEU A 127 -1.76 7.13 38.08
N LYS A 128 -0.60 7.81 38.19
CA LYS A 128 0.03 8.08 39.50
C LYS A 128 -0.91 8.79 40.49
N PRO A 129 -1.68 9.83 40.12
CA PRO A 129 -2.58 10.50 41.06
C PRO A 129 -3.76 9.63 41.48
N LYS A 130 -4.28 8.78 40.58
CA LYS A 130 -5.34 7.83 40.92
C LYS A 130 -4.85 6.79 41.92
N GLU A 131 -3.66 6.23 41.69
CA GLU A 131 -3.05 5.27 42.60
C GLU A 131 -2.75 5.89 43.97
N ALA A 132 -2.21 7.11 44.01
CA ALA A 132 -1.98 7.84 45.25
C ALA A 132 -3.28 8.13 46.01
N ALA A 133 -4.35 8.54 45.32
CA ALA A 133 -5.65 8.78 45.94
C ALA A 133 -6.31 7.50 46.47
N GLU A 134 -6.13 6.36 45.80
CA GLU A 134 -6.57 5.07 46.32
C GLU A 134 -5.78 4.64 47.56
N LEU A 135 -4.45 4.81 47.54
CA LEU A 135 -3.61 4.51 48.69
C LEU A 135 -3.98 5.38 49.89
N GLU A 136 -4.20 6.68 49.69
CA GLU A 136 -4.64 7.59 50.75
C GLU A 136 -6.02 7.19 51.31
N LYS A 137 -6.96 6.74 50.47
CA LYS A 137 -8.25 6.21 50.94
C LYS A 137 -8.05 4.95 51.79
N LYS A 138 -7.22 4.01 51.33
CA LYS A 138 -6.91 2.78 52.07
C LYS A 138 -6.21 3.10 53.40
N GLU A 139 -5.31 4.07 53.44
CA GLU A 139 -4.67 4.53 54.67
C GLU A 139 -5.68 5.18 55.62
N LYS A 140 -6.54 6.08 55.13
CA LYS A 140 -7.62 6.68 55.93
C LYS A 140 -8.57 5.63 56.49
N GLU A 141 -8.93 4.63 55.70
CA GLU A 141 -9.75 3.49 56.14
C GLU A 141 -9.02 2.65 57.18
N HIS A 142 -7.73 2.38 56.97
CA HIS A 142 -6.87 1.68 57.92
C HIS A 142 -6.78 2.42 59.26
N TYR A 143 -6.48 3.72 59.24
CA TYR A 143 -6.42 4.55 60.45
C TYR A 143 -7.79 4.76 61.10
N ARG A 144 -8.87 4.85 60.31
CA ARG A 144 -10.25 4.86 60.84
C ARG A 144 -10.56 3.58 61.60
N PHE A 145 -10.07 2.43 61.12
CA PHE A 145 -10.30 1.12 61.75
C PHE A 145 -9.42 0.91 63.00
N ILE A 146 -8.17 1.38 62.98
CA ILE A 146 -7.20 1.19 64.07
C ILE A 146 -7.30 2.25 65.18
N GLY A 147 -7.56 3.52 64.82
CA GLY A 147 -7.52 4.67 65.74
C GLY A 147 -8.87 5.29 66.10
N GLY A 148 -9.99 4.88 65.46
CA GLY A 148 -11.33 5.37 65.79
C GLY A 148 -12.02 4.57 66.92
N PRO A 149 -13.10 5.11 67.54
CA PRO A 149 -13.94 4.34 68.46
C PRO A 149 -14.53 3.15 67.71
N LYS A 150 -13.97 1.97 67.96
CA LYS A 150 -14.44 0.69 67.44
C LYS A 150 -15.92 0.57 67.81
N PHE A 151 -16.83 0.58 66.84
CA PHE A 151 -18.28 0.41 67.05
C PHE A 151 -19.06 1.58 67.73
N LYS A 152 -18.97 2.80 67.20
CA LYS A 152 -20.01 3.84 67.42
C LYS A 152 -20.78 4.19 66.13
N GLY A 153 -21.21 3.16 65.40
CA GLY A 153 -22.39 3.28 64.54
C GLY A 153 -23.63 3.00 65.37
N GLN A 154 -24.74 3.67 65.12
CA GLN A 154 -26.04 3.38 65.75
C GLN A 154 -26.37 1.91 65.49
N GLY A 155 -26.22 1.06 66.51
CA GLY A 155 -26.48 -0.37 66.40
C GLY A 155 -27.96 -0.57 66.08
N TRP A 156 -28.28 -1.20 64.96
CA TRP A 156 -29.64 -1.63 64.69
C TRP A 156 -29.91 -2.84 65.58
N ALA A 157 -30.87 -2.73 66.50
CA ALA A 157 -31.31 -3.86 67.29
C ALA A 157 -32.02 -4.87 66.38
N LEU A 158 -31.32 -5.93 65.97
CA LEU A 158 -31.92 -7.12 65.38
C LEU A 158 -32.49 -7.98 66.51
N GLY A 159 -33.61 -7.54 67.07
CA GLY A 159 -34.47 -8.36 67.91
C GLY A 159 -35.46 -9.11 67.02
N TYR A 160 -35.36 -10.44 66.99
CA TYR A 160 -36.47 -11.28 66.57
C TYR A 160 -37.52 -11.27 67.69
N GLY A 161 -38.77 -11.00 67.29
CA GLY A 161 -39.93 -11.07 68.14
C GLY A 161 -40.20 -12.49 68.67
N ASP A 162 -41.00 -12.52 69.74
CA ASP A 162 -41.49 -13.69 70.46
C ASP A 162 -41.86 -14.88 69.58
N GLY A 163 -41.48 -16.07 70.05
CA GLY A 163 -41.87 -17.34 69.46
C GLY A 163 -41.21 -18.53 70.16
N GLU A 164 -41.72 -18.84 71.35
CA GLU A 164 -41.84 -20.16 72.00
C GLU A 164 -40.61 -21.10 72.14
N THR A 165 -40.47 -21.57 73.38
CA THR A 165 -39.61 -22.64 73.88
C THR A 165 -39.55 -23.89 73.00
N HIS A 166 -38.34 -24.34 72.66
CA HIS A 166 -37.97 -25.75 72.71
C HIS A 166 -36.49 -25.91 73.07
N ALA A 167 -36.25 -26.53 74.22
CA ALA A 167 -34.92 -26.95 74.65
C ALA A 167 -34.45 -28.14 73.80
N GLY A 168 -33.19 -28.09 73.36
CA GLY A 168 -32.54 -29.19 72.65
C GLY A 168 -31.08 -28.85 72.35
N SER A 169 -30.18 -29.38 73.17
CA SER A 169 -28.72 -29.29 73.13
C SER A 169 -28.06 -29.43 71.76
N SER A 170 -27.08 -28.58 71.44
CA SER A 170 -25.64 -28.94 71.45
C SER A 170 -24.78 -27.92 70.71
N GLN A 171 -23.72 -27.46 71.38
CA GLN A 171 -22.48 -26.84 70.88
C GLN A 171 -22.52 -26.08 69.54
N VAL A 172 -22.66 -24.75 69.62
CA VAL A 172 -22.26 -23.84 68.53
C VAL A 172 -20.79 -23.46 68.72
N TYR A 173 -19.88 -24.27 68.17
CA TYR A 173 -18.52 -23.81 67.89
C TYR A 173 -18.57 -22.86 66.69
N GLY A 174 -18.86 -21.58 66.94
CA GLY A 174 -18.74 -20.51 65.95
C GLY A 174 -17.28 -20.22 65.63
N GLY A 175 -16.62 -21.13 64.92
CA GLY A 175 -15.24 -20.96 64.44
C GLY A 175 -15.18 -20.03 63.24
N ALA A 176 -14.03 -19.40 63.01
CA ALA A 176 -13.78 -18.48 61.90
C ALA A 176 -14.17 -19.02 60.50
N ARG A 177 -14.31 -20.35 60.35
CA ARG A 177 -14.83 -21.02 59.16
C ARG A 177 -16.32 -20.73 58.90
N ASP A 178 -17.19 -20.76 59.91
CA ASP A 178 -18.62 -20.51 59.72
C ASP A 178 -18.91 -19.03 59.43
N ALA A 179 -18.13 -18.13 60.05
CA ALA A 179 -18.16 -16.70 59.71
C ALA A 179 -17.64 -16.41 58.30
N ALA A 180 -16.75 -17.25 57.75
CA ALA A 180 -16.25 -17.12 56.37
C ALA A 180 -17.25 -17.67 55.35
N ILE A 181 -18.06 -18.68 55.72
CA ILE A 181 -19.13 -19.23 54.87
C ILE A 181 -20.31 -18.25 54.80
N ALA A 182 -20.71 -17.64 55.92
CA ALA A 182 -21.79 -16.65 55.96
C ALA A 182 -21.44 -15.30 55.28
N ARG A 183 -20.15 -15.00 55.07
CA ARG A 183 -19.67 -13.81 54.35
C ARG A 183 -19.46 -14.01 52.86
N LYS A 184 -19.72 -15.22 52.33
CA LYS A 184 -19.81 -15.39 50.88
C LYS A 184 -21.07 -14.67 50.41
N LEU A 185 -20.90 -13.45 49.90
CA LEU A 185 -21.92 -12.76 49.12
C LEU A 185 -22.50 -13.75 48.11
N PRO A 186 -23.84 -13.82 47.94
CA PRO A 186 -24.41 -14.65 46.90
C PRO A 186 -23.73 -14.28 45.59
N GLU A 187 -23.35 -15.28 44.80
CA GLU A 187 -22.59 -15.11 43.54
C GLU A 187 -23.29 -14.17 42.54
N SER A 188 -24.58 -13.88 42.78
CA SER A 188 -25.41 -12.89 42.11
C SER A 188 -25.10 -11.41 42.45
N ALA A 189 -24.40 -11.13 43.55
CA ALA A 189 -24.12 -9.78 44.06
C ALA A 189 -22.68 -9.32 43.82
N VAL A 190 -21.85 -10.16 43.21
CA VAL A 190 -20.69 -9.67 42.48
C VAL A 190 -21.28 -9.11 41.19
N PRO A 191 -21.36 -7.78 40.98
CA PRO A 191 -21.49 -7.31 39.61
C PRO A 191 -20.28 -7.92 38.92
N LYS A 192 -20.53 -8.89 38.03
CA LYS A 192 -19.52 -9.39 37.10
C LYS A 192 -18.88 -8.11 36.62
N LEU A 193 -17.64 -7.86 37.05
CA LEU A 193 -16.82 -6.81 36.50
C LEU A 193 -16.70 -7.28 35.05
N ALA A 194 -17.67 -6.88 34.23
CA ALA A 194 -17.46 -6.68 32.83
C ALA A 194 -16.12 -5.96 32.84
N PRO A 195 -15.05 -6.55 32.27
CA PRO A 195 -13.79 -5.85 32.18
C PRO A 195 -14.19 -4.49 31.66
N GLN A 196 -14.06 -3.45 32.50
CA GLN A 196 -14.39 -2.12 32.09
C GLN A 196 -13.57 -2.00 30.83
N ALA A 197 -14.29 -1.92 29.71
CA ALA A 197 -13.74 -1.61 28.44
C ALA A 197 -13.22 -0.19 28.63
N ALA A 198 -12.04 -0.09 29.24
CA ALA A 198 -11.03 0.80 28.74
C ALA A 198 -11.08 0.50 27.26
N ASP A 199 -11.71 1.42 26.54
CA ASP A 199 -11.80 1.47 25.10
C ASP A 199 -10.38 1.76 24.57
N VAL A 200 -9.41 0.96 25.00
CA VAL A 200 -8.34 0.49 24.17
C VAL A 200 -9.07 -0.33 23.12
N LYS A 201 -9.64 0.38 22.15
CA LYS A 201 -10.00 -0.10 20.84
C LYS A 201 -8.71 -0.75 20.34
N ARG A 202 -8.49 -2.01 20.75
CA ARG A 202 -7.42 -2.88 20.28
C ARG A 202 -7.52 -2.67 18.79
N ARG A 203 -6.53 -2.00 18.21
CA ARG A 203 -6.51 -1.70 16.79
C ARG A 203 -6.58 -3.08 16.13
N THR A 204 -7.79 -3.50 15.81
CA THR A 204 -8.07 -4.76 15.14
C THR A 204 -7.24 -4.62 13.89
N LYS A 205 -6.22 -5.47 13.75
CA LYS A 205 -5.38 -5.49 12.55
C LYS A 205 -6.35 -5.54 11.38
N ARG A 206 -6.57 -4.41 10.72
CA ARG A 206 -7.50 -4.31 9.61
C ARG A 206 -6.81 -5.07 8.50
N VAL A 207 -7.24 -6.32 8.29
CA VAL A 207 -6.85 -7.06 7.10
C VAL A 207 -7.55 -6.34 5.97
N ILE A 208 -6.78 -5.56 5.21
CA ILE A 208 -7.28 -4.81 4.07
C ILE A 208 -7.50 -5.83 2.96
N THR A 209 -8.75 -6.25 2.77
CA THR A 209 -9.14 -7.11 1.66
C THR A 209 -9.49 -6.24 0.48
N LEU A 210 -8.58 -6.18 -0.49
CA LEU A 210 -8.83 -5.49 -1.75
C LEU A 210 -9.86 -6.25 -2.59
N PRO A 211 -10.80 -5.56 -3.27
CA PRO A 211 -11.75 -6.21 -4.17
C PRO A 211 -11.04 -6.87 -5.36
N GLN A 212 -11.58 -7.98 -5.85
CA GLN A 212 -11.03 -8.70 -6.99
C GLN A 212 -10.93 -7.78 -8.22
N GLU A 213 -9.82 -7.87 -8.96
CA GLU A 213 -9.59 -7.03 -10.14
C GLU A 213 -10.59 -7.41 -11.26
N PRO A 214 -11.26 -6.42 -11.89
CA PRO A 214 -12.16 -6.69 -12.99
C PRO A 214 -11.42 -7.23 -14.23
N ALA A 215 -12.16 -8.01 -15.03
CA ALA A 215 -11.66 -8.65 -16.24
C ALA A 215 -11.38 -7.61 -17.36
N PRO A 216 -10.45 -7.89 -18.29
CA PRO A 216 -10.18 -6.98 -19.40
C PRO A 216 -11.39 -6.89 -20.34
N GLY A 217 -11.96 -5.69 -20.51
CA GLY A 217 -13.01 -5.41 -21.49
C GLY A 217 -14.44 -5.27 -20.94
N GLU A 218 -14.61 -5.22 -19.62
CA GLU A 218 -15.91 -4.91 -19.01
C GLU A 218 -16.20 -3.41 -19.10
N PRO A 219 -17.45 -2.98 -19.37
CA PRO A 219 -17.78 -1.55 -19.38
C PRO A 219 -17.47 -0.92 -18.02
N GLU A 220 -17.04 0.35 -18.04
CA GLU A 220 -16.73 1.14 -16.84
C GLU A 220 -15.51 0.70 -16.02
N THR A 221 -14.57 -0.05 -16.62
CA THR A 221 -13.27 -0.32 -16.01
C THR A 221 -12.24 0.75 -16.34
N VAL A 222 -11.43 1.14 -15.35
CA VAL A 222 -10.31 2.08 -15.47
C VAL A 222 -9.04 1.44 -14.92
N THR A 223 -7.95 1.58 -15.65
CA THR A 223 -6.61 1.19 -15.21
C THR A 223 -5.96 2.35 -14.47
N VAL A 224 -5.74 2.20 -13.16
CA VAL A 224 -5.06 3.19 -12.33
C VAL A 224 -3.63 2.73 -12.08
N GLY A 225 -2.66 3.58 -12.42
CA GLY A 225 -1.25 3.38 -12.11
C GLY A 225 -0.83 4.22 -10.90
N LEU A 226 -0.51 3.61 -9.76
CA LEU A 226 0.12 4.29 -8.63
C LEU A 226 1.62 4.39 -8.87
N LYS A 227 2.13 5.61 -9.05
CA LYS A 227 3.56 5.91 -9.07
C LYS A 227 4.04 6.18 -7.65
N CYS A 228 4.79 5.23 -7.10
CA CYS A 228 5.33 5.32 -5.76
C CYS A 228 6.56 6.25 -5.69
N PRO A 229 6.91 6.78 -4.50
CA PRO A 229 8.16 7.52 -4.30
C PRO A 229 9.41 6.71 -4.67
N ASN A 230 9.32 5.38 -4.62
CA ASN A 230 10.36 4.47 -5.10
C ASN A 230 10.47 4.41 -6.64
N GLY A 231 9.77 5.28 -7.37
CA GLY A 231 9.72 5.32 -8.84
C GLY A 231 9.03 4.12 -9.52
N LYS A 232 8.78 3.03 -8.79
CA LYS A 232 7.97 1.90 -9.24
C LYS A 232 6.53 2.33 -9.47
N VAL A 233 5.95 1.86 -10.57
CA VAL A 233 4.56 2.12 -10.93
C VAL A 233 3.78 0.81 -10.82
N HIS A 234 2.87 0.72 -9.86
CA HIS A 234 1.95 -0.40 -9.73
C HIS A 234 0.66 -0.08 -10.50
N ARG A 235 0.25 -0.96 -11.41
CA ARG A 235 -1.00 -0.79 -12.18
C ARG A 235 -2.04 -1.78 -11.71
N ARG A 236 -3.27 -1.31 -11.55
CA ARG A 236 -4.42 -2.14 -11.20
C ARG A 236 -5.70 -1.58 -11.82
N ARG A 237 -6.62 -2.47 -12.19
CA ARG A 237 -7.92 -2.10 -12.73
C ARG A 237 -8.95 -1.92 -11.62
N PHE A 238 -9.81 -0.93 -11.77
CA PHE A 238 -10.92 -0.63 -10.86
C PHE A 238 -12.17 -0.27 -11.68
N HIS A 239 -13.35 -0.39 -11.08
CA HIS A 239 -14.56 0.18 -11.67
C HIS A 239 -14.62 1.69 -11.41
N THR A 240 -15.20 2.45 -12.32
CA THR A 240 -15.40 3.90 -12.14
C THR A 240 -16.28 4.24 -10.92
N ALA A 241 -17.20 3.35 -10.57
CA ALA A 241 -18.09 3.45 -9.40
C ALA A 241 -17.38 3.13 -8.07
N THR A 242 -16.17 2.57 -8.10
CA THR A 242 -15.40 2.24 -6.90
C THR A 242 -15.11 3.51 -6.10
N ALA A 243 -15.16 3.39 -4.77
CA ALA A 243 -14.87 4.50 -3.88
C ALA A 243 -13.36 4.78 -3.77
N VAL A 244 -13.00 6.05 -3.58
CA VAL A 244 -11.60 6.51 -3.51
C VAL A 244 -10.85 5.88 -2.34
N HIS A 245 -11.52 5.54 -1.23
CA HIS A 245 -10.88 4.87 -0.09
C HIS A 245 -10.18 3.56 -0.49
N ILE A 246 -10.69 2.85 -1.51
CA ILE A 246 -10.11 1.58 -1.98
C ILE A 246 -8.74 1.79 -2.63
N LEU A 247 -8.48 2.98 -3.21
CA LEU A 247 -7.14 3.34 -3.69
C LEU A 247 -6.16 3.52 -2.52
N TYR A 248 -6.61 4.11 -1.42
CA TYR A 248 -5.79 4.27 -0.21
C TYR A 248 -5.52 2.93 0.48
N ASP A 249 -6.53 2.06 0.53
CA ASP A 249 -6.38 0.68 0.99
C ASP A 249 -5.35 -0.06 0.12
N TRP A 250 -5.40 0.11 -1.20
CA TRP A 250 -4.42 -0.49 -2.12
C TRP A 250 -3.02 0.05 -1.86
N MET A 251 -2.87 1.38 -1.74
CA MET A 251 -1.62 2.03 -1.37
C MET A 251 -1.06 1.50 -0.04
N GLN A 252 -1.92 1.23 0.94
CA GLN A 252 -1.52 0.68 2.23
C GLN A 252 -1.01 -0.75 2.13
N THR A 253 -1.56 -1.57 1.22
CA THR A 253 -1.01 -2.92 0.96
C THR A 253 0.37 -2.90 0.28
N LEU A 254 0.70 -1.81 -0.41
CA LEU A 254 2.04 -1.57 -0.95
C LEU A 254 3.04 -1.06 0.11
N GLY A 255 2.57 -0.82 1.34
CA GLY A 255 3.38 -0.37 2.47
C GLY A 255 3.38 1.14 2.71
N TYR A 256 2.59 1.91 1.97
CA TYR A 256 2.47 3.37 2.11
C TYR A 256 1.22 3.73 2.92
N HIS A 257 1.40 4.31 4.11
CA HIS A 257 0.28 4.60 5.01
C HIS A 257 -0.39 5.96 4.68
N PRO A 258 -1.74 6.06 4.65
CA PRO A 258 -2.48 7.28 4.29
C PRO A 258 -2.23 8.50 5.20
N THR A 259 -1.70 8.29 6.40
CA THR A 259 -1.29 9.38 7.31
C THR A 259 -0.03 10.10 6.85
N VAL A 260 0.89 9.37 6.20
CA VAL A 260 2.20 9.90 5.76
C VAL A 260 2.19 10.21 4.27
N TYR A 261 1.42 9.46 3.49
CA TYR A 261 1.37 9.59 2.04
C TYR A 261 -0.03 9.93 1.56
N GLY A 262 -0.11 10.90 0.64
CA GLY A 262 -1.30 11.28 -0.10
C GLY A 262 -1.23 10.81 -1.55
N ILE A 263 -2.39 10.62 -2.16
CA ILE A 263 -2.52 10.28 -3.58
C ILE A 263 -2.88 11.57 -4.33
N SER A 264 -2.13 11.93 -5.37
CA SER A 264 -2.35 13.15 -6.17
C SER A 264 -2.37 12.87 -7.68
N SER A 265 -3.29 13.50 -8.42
CA SER A 265 -3.31 13.39 -9.89
C SER A 265 -2.12 14.12 -10.53
N THR A 266 -1.69 13.69 -11.72
CA THR A 266 -0.58 14.32 -12.45
C THR A 266 -0.98 15.68 -13.04
N PHE A 267 -2.08 15.72 -13.80
CA PHE A 267 -2.53 16.96 -14.45
C PHE A 267 -4.06 16.99 -14.64
N PRO A 268 -4.75 18.05 -14.20
CA PRO A 268 -4.28 19.06 -13.24
C PRO A 268 -3.96 18.38 -11.89
N ARG A 269 -2.93 18.87 -11.18
CA ARG A 269 -2.52 18.28 -9.89
C ARG A 269 -3.59 18.55 -8.83
N ARG A 270 -4.18 17.48 -8.30
CA ARG A 270 -5.20 17.51 -7.24
C ARG A 270 -4.95 16.37 -6.27
N SER A 271 -4.91 16.67 -4.97
CA SER A 271 -4.88 15.65 -3.92
C SER A 271 -6.25 15.00 -3.81
N PHE A 272 -6.27 13.69 -3.61
CA PHE A 272 -7.48 12.96 -3.27
C PHE A 272 -7.67 13.01 -1.76
N ASP A 273 -8.93 13.06 -1.31
CA ASP A 273 -9.27 13.10 0.11
C ASP A 273 -9.77 11.71 0.52
N PRO A 274 -9.09 11.02 1.46
CA PRO A 274 -9.51 9.69 1.90
C PRO A 274 -10.82 9.71 2.71
N HIS A 275 -11.23 10.85 3.27
CA HIS A 275 -12.40 10.96 4.14
C HIS A 275 -13.70 11.29 3.39
N ARG A 276 -13.61 11.57 2.08
CA ARG A 276 -14.80 11.80 1.25
C ARG A 276 -15.22 10.51 0.58
N ASP A 277 -16.49 10.14 0.75
CA ASP A 277 -17.17 9.05 0.03
C ASP A 277 -17.41 9.42 -1.44
N ARG A 278 -16.33 9.75 -2.15
CA ARG A 278 -16.34 10.04 -3.58
C ARG A 278 -15.97 8.80 -4.37
N THR A 279 -16.59 8.65 -5.54
CA THR A 279 -16.21 7.62 -6.50
C THR A 279 -15.02 8.06 -7.35
N LEU A 280 -14.33 7.11 -7.98
CA LEU A 280 -13.24 7.39 -8.91
C LEU A 280 -13.68 8.33 -10.05
N ALA A 281 -14.89 8.12 -10.59
CA ALA A 281 -15.47 9.01 -11.58
C ALA A 281 -15.60 10.46 -11.09
N GLN A 282 -16.07 10.67 -9.86
CA GLN A 282 -16.27 12.00 -9.28
C GLN A 282 -14.96 12.77 -9.02
N VAL A 283 -13.86 12.03 -8.85
CA VAL A 283 -12.52 12.60 -8.66
C VAL A 283 -11.83 12.91 -10.00
N GLY A 284 -12.43 12.50 -11.11
CA GLY A 284 -11.89 12.72 -12.46
C GLY A 284 -11.06 11.54 -12.98
N VAL A 285 -11.14 10.38 -12.34
CA VAL A 285 -10.51 9.13 -12.78
C VAL A 285 -11.51 8.39 -13.70
N THR A 286 -11.75 8.95 -14.88
CA THR A 286 -12.67 8.40 -15.89
C THR A 286 -11.97 7.59 -16.97
N THR A 287 -10.67 7.82 -17.17
CA THR A 287 -9.82 7.15 -18.16
C THR A 287 -8.59 6.59 -17.48
N ASP A 288 -7.91 5.66 -18.16
CA ASP A 288 -6.64 5.11 -17.72
C ASP A 288 -5.65 6.23 -17.41
N MET A 289 -5.21 6.31 -16.16
CA MET A 289 -4.35 7.39 -15.70
C MET A 289 -3.35 6.95 -14.64
N VAL A 290 -2.27 7.72 -14.54
CA VAL A 290 -1.23 7.55 -13.53
C VAL A 290 -1.39 8.60 -12.45
N VAL A 291 -1.45 8.12 -11.21
CA VAL A 291 -1.63 8.91 -10.01
C VAL A 291 -0.35 8.81 -9.17
N MET A 292 0.07 9.92 -8.59
CA MET A 292 1.30 10.05 -7.83
C MET A 292 1.03 9.78 -6.35
N VAL A 293 1.96 9.08 -5.69
CA VAL A 293 1.97 8.95 -4.24
C VAL A 293 3.01 9.94 -3.70
N ASP A 294 2.52 11.01 -3.08
CA ASP A 294 3.34 12.09 -2.53
C ASP A 294 3.31 12.04 -0.99
N GLU A 295 4.32 12.60 -0.32
CA GLU A 295 4.30 12.78 1.13
C GLU A 295 3.22 13.82 1.48
N ARG A 296 2.41 13.52 2.50
CA ARG A 296 1.37 14.42 2.99
C ARG A 296 2.02 15.36 4.01
N ASP A 297 2.08 16.64 3.69
CA ASP A 297 2.50 17.66 4.64
C ASP A 297 1.52 17.65 5.82
N SER A 298 2.06 17.47 7.03
CA SER A 298 1.30 17.30 8.26
C SER A 298 0.65 18.61 8.76
N GLU A 299 0.47 19.60 7.88
CA GLU A 299 0.10 20.98 8.20
C GLU A 299 -1.38 21.30 7.95
N GLU A 300 -2.16 20.39 7.34
CA GLU A 300 -3.60 20.59 7.08
C GLU A 300 -4.50 20.09 8.23
N GLU A 301 -4.15 20.39 9.48
CA GLU A 301 -5.04 20.22 10.64
C GLU A 301 -5.08 21.53 11.41
N GLY A 302 -5.61 22.55 10.74
CA GLY A 302 -5.78 23.90 11.26
C GLY A 302 -6.85 24.64 10.48
N ASP A 303 -8.11 24.30 10.74
CA ASP A 303 -9.29 25.18 10.65
C ASP A 303 -10.45 24.59 11.46
#